data_AF-A0A2H4RME4-F1
#
_entry.id   AF-A0A2H4RME4-F1
#
_cell.length_a   1.000
_cell.length_b   1.000
_cell.length_c   1.000
_cell.angle_alpha   90.00
_cell.angle_beta   90.00
_cell.angle_gamma   90.00
#
_symmetry.space_group_name_H-M   'P 1'
#
loop_
_entity.id
_entity.type
_entity.pdbx_description
1 polymer ?
#
loop_
_entity_poly.entity_id
_entity_poly.type
_entity_poly.pdbx_seq_one_letter_code
_entity_poly.pdbx_strand_id
1 'polypeptide(L)'
;MPKVQQAVAEFFGKEPRKDVNPDEAVALGAAIQGGVLAGDVKDVLLLDVTPLSLGIETLGGVFTKIIEKNTTIPTKASQVFSTAEDNQSAVTVHVLQGEREQARFNKSLAKFDLSGIEPAPRGLPQVEVSFDIDANGILHVSAKDKKTNKEQKVEIKAGSGLSDDEIQRMVADAEANREEDKKFHELVQARNQADGLIHATRSAITEHGSKVGGDVIGKVESALADLETAMKGDDKGQIEAKTKALEEAGQSLY
;
A
#
# COMPACT_ATOMS: atom_id res chain seq x y z
N MET A 1 12.83 -11.59 21.15
CA MET A 1 14.21 -12.16 21.20
C MET A 1 14.95 -11.63 22.43
N PRO A 2 15.27 -12.46 23.45
CA PRO A 2 15.87 -12.00 24.71
C PRO A 2 17.21 -11.26 24.54
N LYS A 3 18.04 -11.69 23.60
CA LYS A 3 19.36 -11.06 23.35
C LYS A 3 19.28 -9.61 22.85
N VAL A 4 18.22 -9.27 22.12
CA VAL A 4 17.98 -7.88 21.69
C VAL A 4 17.61 -7.00 22.89
N GLN A 5 16.74 -7.49 23.78
CA GLN A 5 16.34 -6.76 24.98
C GLN A 5 17.55 -6.51 25.90
N GLN A 6 18.40 -7.52 26.09
CA GLN A 6 19.62 -7.39 26.88
C GLN A 6 20.58 -6.35 26.28
N ALA A 7 20.89 -6.43 24.99
CA ALA A 7 21.81 -5.50 24.35
C ALA A 7 21.33 -4.04 24.43
N VAL A 8 20.02 -3.81 24.27
CA VAL A 8 19.40 -2.49 24.41
C VAL A 8 19.47 -2.01 25.88
N ALA A 9 19.15 -2.87 26.84
CA ALA A 9 19.21 -2.53 28.26
C ALA A 9 20.63 -2.17 28.72
N GLU A 10 21.64 -2.91 28.24
CA GLU A 10 23.06 -2.64 28.50
C GLU A 10 23.51 -1.31 27.88
N PHE A 11 23.13 -1.03 26.63
CA PHE A 11 23.48 0.22 25.95
C PHE A 11 22.91 1.46 26.64
N PHE A 12 21.62 1.41 27.04
CA PHE A 12 20.95 2.53 27.69
C PHE A 12 21.09 2.56 29.22
N GLY A 13 21.64 1.50 29.83
CA GLY A 13 21.76 1.34 31.27
C GLY A 13 20.41 1.28 32.00
N LYS A 14 19.33 0.91 31.30
CA LYS A 14 17.96 0.92 31.82
C LYS A 14 17.09 -0.11 31.11
N GLU A 15 16.22 -0.77 31.87
CA GLU A 15 15.23 -1.70 31.34
C GLU A 15 14.20 -1.00 30.42
N PRO A 16 13.92 -1.56 29.22
CA PRO A 16 12.84 -1.10 28.36
C PRO A 16 11.46 -1.20 29.04
N ARG A 17 10.52 -0.38 28.57
CA ARG A 17 9.11 -0.49 28.96
C ARG A 17 8.53 -1.85 28.59
N LYS A 18 7.67 -2.40 29.44
CA LYS A 18 6.99 -3.70 29.25
C LYS A 18 5.48 -3.56 29.05
N ASP A 19 4.98 -2.33 29.03
CA ASP A 19 3.58 -1.96 28.92
C ASP A 19 3.22 -1.42 27.52
N VAL A 20 4.02 -1.76 26.51
CA VAL A 20 3.78 -1.45 25.10
C VAL A 20 3.71 -2.76 24.32
N ASN A 21 2.60 -2.99 23.61
CA ASN A 21 2.46 -4.14 22.73
C ASN A 21 3.32 -3.95 21.47
N PRO A 22 4.38 -4.76 21.24
CA PRO A 22 5.26 -4.59 20.10
C PRO A 22 4.60 -4.94 18.76
N ASP A 23 3.50 -5.69 18.77
CA ASP A 23 2.83 -6.17 17.57
C ASP A 23 1.76 -5.19 17.06
N GLU A 24 1.20 -4.37 17.95
CA GLU A 24 0.02 -3.54 17.66
C GLU A 24 0.29 -2.03 17.76
N ALA A 25 1.33 -1.60 18.48
CA ALA A 25 1.56 -0.19 18.78
C ALA A 25 1.64 0.70 17.53
N VAL A 26 2.21 0.18 16.43
CA VAL A 26 2.32 0.92 15.16
C VAL A 26 0.95 1.13 14.51
N ALA A 27 0.12 0.09 14.46
CA ALA A 27 -1.23 0.19 13.89
C ALA A 27 -2.12 1.14 14.70
N LEU A 28 -2.00 1.10 16.04
CA LEU A 28 -2.68 2.04 16.94
C LEU A 28 -2.23 3.49 16.69
N GLY A 29 -0.92 3.72 16.53
CA GLY A 29 -0.38 5.04 16.19
C GLY A 29 -0.92 5.56 14.85
N ALA A 30 -1.01 4.71 13.84
CA ALA A 30 -1.60 5.05 12.54
C ALA A 30 -3.09 5.43 12.66
N ALA A 31 -3.86 4.70 13.48
CA ALA A 31 -5.27 5.02 13.73
C ALA A 31 -5.43 6.38 14.44
N ILE A 32 -4.57 6.68 15.44
CA ILE A 32 -4.55 7.98 16.12
C ILE A 32 -4.24 9.09 15.12
N GLN A 33 -3.25 8.91 14.24
CA GLN A 33 -2.92 9.89 13.20
C GLN A 33 -4.11 10.11 12.25
N GLY A 34 -4.84 9.06 11.88
CA GLY A 34 -6.10 9.17 11.12
C GLY A 34 -7.15 10.00 11.85
N GLY A 35 -7.29 9.82 13.16
CA GLY A 35 -8.18 10.63 14.01
C GLY A 35 -7.77 12.10 14.12
N VAL A 36 -6.47 12.39 14.11
CA VAL A 36 -5.94 13.78 14.05
C VAL A 36 -6.30 14.43 12.72
N LEU A 37 -6.10 13.70 11.60
CA LEU A 37 -6.46 14.19 10.26
C LEU A 37 -7.97 14.41 10.09
N ALA A 38 -8.80 13.57 10.72
CA ALA A 38 -10.26 13.73 10.74
C ALA A 38 -10.75 14.85 11.67
N GLY A 39 -9.90 15.32 12.60
CA GLY A 39 -10.24 16.34 13.60
C GLY A 39 -10.92 15.80 14.87
N ASP A 40 -11.06 14.47 14.99
CA ASP A 40 -11.63 13.79 16.15
C ASP A 40 -10.67 13.78 17.35
N VAL A 41 -9.37 13.76 17.08
CA VAL A 41 -8.30 13.86 18.09
C VAL A 41 -7.72 15.27 18.07
N LYS A 42 -7.88 15.99 19.18
CA LYS A 42 -7.38 17.36 19.35
C LYS A 42 -6.12 17.38 20.22
N ASP A 43 -5.39 18.48 20.14
CA ASP A 43 -4.21 18.77 20.97
C ASP A 43 -3.02 17.79 20.80
N VAL A 44 -2.93 17.15 19.62
CA VAL A 44 -1.76 16.36 19.22
C VAL A 44 -1.08 17.04 18.04
N LEU A 45 0.19 17.40 18.22
CA LEU A 45 1.03 17.96 17.17
C LEU A 45 2.24 17.05 16.97
N LEU A 46 2.34 16.47 15.77
CA LEU A 46 3.45 15.61 15.37
C LEU A 46 4.42 16.43 14.52
N LEU A 47 5.69 16.46 14.93
CA LEU A 47 6.79 16.94 14.10
C LEU A 47 7.68 15.75 13.78
N ASP A 48 7.71 15.37 12.51
CA ASP A 48 8.60 14.32 12.02
C ASP A 48 9.86 14.92 11.38
N VAL A 49 10.82 14.09 11.01
CA VAL A 49 12.09 14.49 10.41
C VAL A 49 12.44 13.65 9.19
N THR A 50 13.19 14.22 8.24
CA THR A 50 13.77 13.42 7.15
C THR A 50 14.95 12.57 7.66
N PRO A 51 15.02 11.25 7.37
CA PRO A 51 16.04 10.37 7.97
C PRO A 51 17.44 10.50 7.35
N LEU A 52 17.56 11.11 6.17
CA LEU A 52 18.82 11.21 5.41
C LEU A 52 18.96 12.59 4.77
N SER A 53 20.20 13.07 4.62
CA SER A 53 20.46 14.32 3.92
C SER A 53 20.09 14.19 2.44
N LEU A 54 19.52 15.25 1.91
CA LEU A 54 19.12 15.41 0.51
C LEU A 54 19.95 16.50 -0.13
N GLY A 55 20.33 16.28 -1.38
CA GLY A 55 21.19 17.21 -2.09
C GLY A 55 21.37 16.83 -3.55
N ILE A 56 22.35 17.46 -4.18
CA ILE A 56 22.65 17.24 -5.60
C ILE A 56 24.11 16.88 -5.84
N GLU A 57 24.38 16.22 -6.95
CA GLU A 57 25.74 16.08 -7.47
C GLU A 57 26.20 17.39 -8.11
N THR A 58 27.34 17.91 -7.66
CA THR A 58 28.01 19.08 -8.24
C THR A 58 29.28 18.67 -8.97
N LEU A 59 29.90 19.63 -9.68
CA LEU A 59 31.15 19.43 -10.41
C LEU A 59 32.20 18.71 -9.52
N GLY A 60 32.86 17.70 -10.09
CA GLY A 60 33.82 16.85 -9.38
C GLY A 60 33.20 15.62 -8.70
N GLY A 61 31.91 15.35 -8.90
CA GLY A 61 31.23 14.17 -8.35
C GLY A 61 31.01 14.27 -6.84
N VAL A 62 30.93 15.49 -6.32
CA VAL A 62 30.73 15.79 -4.89
C VAL A 62 29.23 15.88 -4.60
N PHE A 63 28.81 15.30 -3.49
CA PHE A 63 27.45 15.43 -3.00
C PHE A 63 27.32 16.70 -2.16
N THR A 64 26.62 17.70 -2.69
CA THR A 64 26.33 18.95 -1.99
C THR A 64 24.96 18.85 -1.34
N LYS A 65 24.93 18.82 -0.01
CA LYS A 65 23.71 18.74 0.80
C LYS A 65 22.97 20.07 0.79
N ILE A 66 21.65 20.00 0.65
CA ILE A 66 20.74 21.16 0.69
C ILE A 66 19.83 21.06 1.91
N ILE A 67 19.36 19.85 2.23
CA ILE A 67 18.64 19.55 3.47
C ILE A 67 19.42 18.48 4.22
N GLU A 68 19.71 18.71 5.50
CA GLU A 68 20.44 17.76 6.33
C GLU A 68 19.50 16.69 6.92
N LYS A 69 20.03 15.50 7.23
CA LYS A 69 19.29 14.48 7.99
C LYS A 69 18.80 15.04 9.32
N ASN A 70 17.70 14.49 9.80
CA ASN A 70 16.99 14.89 11.00
C ASN A 70 16.44 16.33 10.93
N THR A 71 16.37 16.95 9.74
CA THR A 71 15.64 18.21 9.56
C THR A 71 14.15 17.94 9.68
N THR A 72 13.46 18.74 10.48
CA THR A 72 12.00 18.67 10.68
C THR A 72 11.25 18.89 9.39
N ILE A 73 10.21 18.08 9.13
CA ILE A 73 9.31 18.21 7.99
C ILE A 73 7.91 18.67 8.45
N PRO A 74 7.17 19.42 7.61
CA PRO A 74 7.53 19.87 6.26
C PRO A 74 8.64 20.93 6.26
N THR A 75 9.49 20.93 5.23
CA THR A 75 10.59 21.91 5.09
C THR A 75 10.87 22.25 3.64
N LYS A 76 11.43 23.44 3.42
CA LYS A 76 11.85 23.91 2.11
C LYS A 76 13.21 24.58 2.20
N ALA A 77 14.12 24.20 1.31
CA ALA A 77 15.44 24.80 1.16
C ALA A 77 15.76 25.00 -0.31
N SER A 78 16.44 26.10 -0.64
CA SER A 78 16.90 26.36 -1.99
C SER A 78 18.35 26.81 -1.99
N GLN A 79 19.05 26.47 -3.06
CA GLN A 79 20.43 26.87 -3.25
C GLN A 79 20.68 27.20 -4.73
N VAL A 80 21.46 28.26 -4.95
CA VAL A 80 21.81 28.71 -6.30
C VAL A 80 23.10 28.03 -6.73
N PHE A 81 23.06 27.40 -7.89
CA PHE A 81 24.18 26.79 -8.59
C PHE A 81 24.41 27.50 -9.92
N SER A 82 25.51 27.16 -10.58
CA SER A 82 25.87 27.71 -11.89
C SER A 82 26.37 26.63 -12.84
N THR A 83 26.52 26.98 -14.12
CA THR A 83 27.02 26.07 -15.16
C THR A 83 28.47 25.68 -14.93
N ALA A 84 28.80 24.45 -15.27
CA ALA A 84 30.16 23.92 -15.16
C ALA A 84 31.02 24.23 -16.40
N GLU A 85 30.36 24.50 -17.54
CA GLU A 85 31.00 24.70 -18.84
C GLU A 85 30.53 26.00 -19.53
N ASP A 86 31.37 26.52 -20.43
CA ASP A 86 31.05 27.69 -21.23
C ASP A 86 29.99 27.35 -22.28
N ASN A 87 29.02 28.24 -22.48
CA ASN A 87 27.90 28.10 -23.42
C ASN A 87 27.05 26.84 -23.21
N GLN A 88 27.00 26.32 -21.97
CA GLN A 88 26.17 25.19 -21.59
C GLN A 88 24.67 25.52 -21.76
N SER A 89 24.00 24.82 -22.69
CA SER A 89 22.59 25.05 -23.05
C SER A 89 21.57 24.34 -22.14
N ALA A 90 22.04 23.41 -21.31
CA ALA A 90 21.23 22.70 -20.33
C ALA A 90 22.03 22.33 -19.07
N VAL A 91 21.42 22.44 -17.88
CA VAL A 91 22.01 22.02 -16.60
C VAL A 91 21.33 20.75 -16.12
N THR A 92 22.12 19.70 -15.91
CA THR A 92 21.66 18.45 -15.33
C THR A 92 21.62 18.53 -13.82
N VAL A 93 20.45 18.31 -13.23
CA VAL A 93 20.26 18.21 -11.79
C VAL A 93 20.12 16.73 -11.43
N HIS A 94 21.13 16.20 -10.73
CA HIS A 94 21.12 14.84 -10.22
C HIS A 94 20.87 14.88 -8.71
N VAL A 95 19.69 14.42 -8.30
CA VAL A 95 19.19 14.44 -6.92
C VAL A 95 19.60 13.14 -6.22
N LEU A 96 20.19 13.27 -5.03
CA LEU A 96 20.64 12.14 -4.24
C LEU A 96 20.22 12.25 -2.77
N GLN A 97 20.19 11.09 -2.11
CA GLN A 97 19.95 10.94 -0.69
C GLN A 97 21.08 10.12 -0.05
N GLY A 98 21.67 10.62 1.03
CA GLY A 98 22.70 9.91 1.78
C GLY A 98 23.66 10.81 2.57
N GLU A 99 24.70 10.20 3.13
CA GLU A 99 25.64 10.85 4.06
C GLU A 99 27.08 10.86 3.55
N ARG A 100 27.35 10.33 2.36
CA ARG A 100 28.70 10.20 1.81
C ARG A 100 29.07 11.46 1.03
N GLU A 101 30.33 11.87 1.11
CA GLU A 101 30.83 13.06 0.38
C GLU A 101 30.85 12.89 -1.15
N GLN A 102 31.07 11.67 -1.65
CA GLN A 102 31.08 11.39 -3.09
C GLN A 102 29.69 10.96 -3.56
N ALA A 103 29.16 11.62 -4.58
CA ALA A 103 27.81 11.40 -5.11
C ALA A 103 27.55 9.93 -5.47
N ARG A 104 28.52 9.25 -6.10
CA ARG A 104 28.40 7.82 -6.50
C ARG A 104 28.13 6.83 -5.36
N PHE A 105 28.37 7.22 -4.10
CA PHE A 105 28.13 6.36 -2.94
C PHE A 105 26.82 6.67 -2.20
N ASN A 106 26.04 7.63 -2.70
CA ASN A 106 24.71 7.94 -2.20
C ASN A 106 23.64 7.33 -3.10
N LYS A 107 22.41 7.28 -2.61
CA LYS A 107 21.27 6.80 -3.39
C LYS A 107 20.85 7.87 -4.38
N SER A 108 20.95 7.56 -5.67
CA SER A 108 20.33 8.38 -6.73
C SER A 108 18.80 8.27 -6.62
N LEU A 109 18.13 9.42 -6.60
CA LEU A 109 16.67 9.52 -6.54
C LEU A 109 16.08 9.92 -7.89
N ALA A 110 16.62 10.95 -8.52
CA ALA A 110 16.17 11.43 -9.81
C ALA A 110 17.29 12.16 -10.56
N LYS A 111 17.20 12.22 -11.87
CA LYS A 111 18.08 13.01 -12.72
C LYS A 111 17.27 13.64 -13.83
N PHE A 112 17.37 14.96 -13.96
CA PHE A 112 16.62 15.72 -14.96
C PHE A 112 17.40 16.93 -15.45
N ASP A 113 17.08 17.38 -16.66
CA ASP A 113 17.80 18.48 -17.32
C ASP A 113 16.93 19.74 -17.38
N LEU A 114 17.45 20.85 -16.87
CA LEU A 114 16.91 22.18 -17.13
C LEU A 114 17.49 22.68 -18.46
N SER A 115 16.70 22.55 -19.53
CA SER A 115 17.10 22.96 -20.88
C SER A 115 16.77 24.43 -21.18
N GLY A 116 17.42 24.96 -22.21
CA GLY A 116 17.13 26.29 -22.74
C GLY A 116 17.74 27.43 -21.94
N ILE A 117 18.91 27.18 -21.35
CA ILE A 117 19.80 28.17 -20.74
C ILE A 117 20.50 28.94 -21.87
N GLU A 118 20.49 30.27 -21.79
CA GLU A 118 21.16 31.10 -22.78
C GLU A 118 22.69 30.90 -22.74
N PRO A 119 23.39 30.85 -23.89
CA PRO A 119 24.84 30.74 -23.93
C PRO A 119 25.51 31.86 -23.13
N ALA A 120 26.28 31.47 -22.12
CA ALA A 120 27.04 32.37 -21.26
C ALA A 120 28.34 31.70 -20.80
N PRO A 121 29.36 32.47 -20.38
CA PRO A 121 30.54 31.91 -19.73
C PRO A 121 30.15 31.09 -18.49
N ARG A 122 30.94 30.05 -18.19
CA ARG A 122 30.76 29.22 -16.99
C ARG A 122 30.69 30.08 -15.73
N GLY A 123 29.87 29.69 -14.76
CA GLY A 123 29.73 30.42 -13.51
C GLY A 123 28.79 31.64 -13.57
N LEU A 124 28.28 32.02 -14.75
CA LEU A 124 27.42 33.19 -14.94
C LEU A 124 25.91 32.87 -14.86
N PRO A 125 25.37 31.80 -15.48
CA PRO A 125 23.98 31.39 -15.29
C PRO A 125 23.68 31.07 -13.82
N GLN A 126 22.52 31.48 -13.33
CA GLN A 126 22.10 31.22 -11.95
C GLN A 126 20.91 30.28 -11.95
N VAL A 127 21.15 29.01 -11.61
CA VAL A 127 20.11 27.99 -11.49
C VAL A 127 19.81 27.79 -10.02
N GLU A 128 18.63 28.20 -9.58
CA GLU A 128 18.13 27.94 -8.24
C GLU A 128 17.50 26.55 -8.20
N VAL A 129 18.07 25.67 -7.38
CA VAL A 129 17.49 24.35 -7.11
C VAL A 129 16.80 24.41 -5.75
N SER A 130 15.52 24.09 -5.73
CA SER A 130 14.66 24.07 -4.54
C SER A 130 14.25 22.65 -4.21
N PHE A 131 14.35 22.30 -2.93
CA PHE A 131 13.89 21.06 -2.34
C PHE A 131 12.74 21.39 -1.38
N ASP A 132 11.61 20.72 -1.56
CA ASP A 132 10.42 20.88 -0.73
C ASP A 132 10.00 19.47 -0.28
N ILE A 133 9.95 19.23 1.02
CA ILE A 133 9.51 17.98 1.62
C ILE A 133 8.18 18.27 2.31
N ASP A 134 7.13 17.59 1.87
CA ASP A 134 5.80 17.74 2.45
C ASP A 134 5.65 16.97 3.78
N ALA A 135 4.47 17.07 4.40
CA ALA A 135 4.18 16.37 5.65
C ALA A 135 4.10 14.84 5.50
N ASN A 136 3.98 14.32 4.28
CA ASN A 136 3.97 12.89 3.97
C ASN A 136 5.39 12.36 3.66
N GLY A 137 6.41 13.23 3.63
CA GLY A 137 7.76 12.89 3.22
C GLY A 137 7.95 12.76 1.71
N ILE A 138 7.02 13.25 0.89
CA ILE A 138 7.17 13.34 -0.57
C ILE A 138 8.12 14.50 -0.89
N LEU A 139 9.11 14.22 -1.73
CA LEU A 139 10.12 15.18 -2.13
C LEU A 139 9.74 15.81 -3.48
N HIS A 140 9.55 17.12 -3.49
CA HIS A 140 9.46 17.91 -4.70
C HIS A 140 10.78 18.64 -4.92
N VAL A 141 11.39 18.42 -6.09
CA VAL A 141 12.60 19.14 -6.50
C VAL A 141 12.27 20.00 -7.71
N SER A 142 12.62 21.28 -7.65
CA SER A 142 12.54 22.16 -8.81
C SER A 142 13.88 22.82 -9.09
N ALA A 143 14.15 23.06 -10.37
CA ALA A 143 15.31 23.80 -10.84
C ALA A 143 14.81 24.93 -11.72
N LYS A 144 15.17 26.17 -11.36
CA LYS A 144 14.72 27.38 -12.01
C LYS A 144 15.91 28.24 -12.43
N ASP A 145 15.98 28.60 -13.71
CA ASP A 145 16.91 29.63 -14.15
C ASP A 145 16.40 31.01 -13.73
N LYS A 146 17.16 31.72 -12.91
CA LYS A 146 16.79 33.04 -12.38
C LYS A 146 16.73 34.12 -13.46
N LYS A 147 17.39 33.94 -14.61
CA LYS A 147 17.37 34.90 -15.72
C LYS A 147 16.12 34.75 -16.57
N THR A 148 15.84 33.54 -17.04
CA THR A 148 14.72 33.27 -17.95
C THR A 148 13.41 32.91 -17.24
N ASN A 149 13.45 32.65 -15.93
CA ASN A 149 12.35 32.07 -15.14
C ASN A 149 11.86 30.70 -15.63
N LYS A 150 12.57 30.05 -16.56
CA LYS A 150 12.26 28.67 -16.95
C LYS A 150 12.50 27.76 -15.76
N GLU A 151 11.54 26.88 -15.51
CA GLU A 151 11.58 25.93 -14.42
C GLU A 151 11.36 24.52 -14.97
N GLN A 152 12.04 23.56 -14.37
CA GLN A 152 11.73 22.13 -14.46
C GLN A 152 11.53 21.61 -13.05
N LYS A 153 10.49 20.79 -12.87
CA LYS A 153 10.15 20.20 -11.59
C LYS A 153 10.01 18.69 -11.73
N VAL A 154 10.47 17.99 -10.71
CA VAL A 154 10.33 16.55 -10.58
C VAL A 154 9.77 16.24 -9.20
N GLU A 155 8.74 15.43 -9.18
CA GLU A 155 8.18 14.87 -7.95
C GLU A 155 8.74 13.47 -7.76
N ILE A 156 9.31 13.24 -6.58
CA ILE A 156 9.95 11.98 -6.20
C ILE A 156 9.10 11.37 -5.10
N LYS A 157 8.20 10.48 -5.51
CA LYS A 157 7.37 9.67 -4.60
C LYS A 157 8.20 8.52 -4.05
N ALA A 158 8.22 8.37 -2.72
CA ALA A 158 8.88 7.25 -2.07
C ALA A 158 8.06 5.96 -2.30
N GLY A 159 8.56 5.06 -3.15
CA GLY A 159 7.97 3.75 -3.41
C GLY A 159 6.72 3.82 -4.29
N SER A 160 6.84 3.60 -5.59
CA SER A 160 6.70 2.22 -6.08
C SER A 160 7.44 1.97 -7.39
N GLY A 161 8.02 3.01 -8.00
CA GLY A 161 8.54 2.91 -9.37
C GLY A 161 7.46 2.59 -10.41
N LEU A 162 6.18 2.58 -10.02
CA LEU A 162 5.05 2.35 -10.90
C LEU A 162 4.59 3.69 -11.47
N SER A 163 4.36 3.70 -12.77
CA SER A 163 3.66 4.77 -13.47
C SER A 163 2.18 4.83 -13.08
N ASP A 164 1.55 5.97 -13.31
CA ASP A 164 0.11 6.13 -13.05
C ASP A 164 -0.74 5.12 -13.85
N ASP A 165 -0.30 4.75 -15.06
CA ASP A 165 -0.94 3.73 -15.90
C ASP A 165 -0.87 2.33 -15.27
N GLU A 166 0.27 1.97 -14.68
CA GLU A 166 0.43 0.71 -13.95
C GLU A 166 -0.44 0.68 -12.69
N ILE A 167 -0.53 1.81 -11.97
CA ILE A 167 -1.42 1.94 -10.81
C ILE A 167 -2.87 1.72 -11.24
N GLN A 168 -3.34 2.38 -12.30
CA GLN A 168 -4.72 2.22 -12.77
C GLN A 168 -5.04 0.80 -13.19
N ARG A 169 -4.11 0.13 -13.88
CA ARG A 169 -4.26 -1.28 -14.26
C ARG A 169 -4.37 -2.18 -13.03
N MET A 170 -3.49 -2.00 -12.05
CA MET A 170 -3.51 -2.81 -10.82
C MET A 170 -4.78 -2.58 -10.00
N VAL A 171 -5.33 -1.36 -9.99
CA VAL A 171 -6.63 -1.06 -9.36
C VAL A 171 -7.75 -1.81 -10.07
N ALA A 172 -7.80 -1.76 -11.40
CA ALA A 172 -8.81 -2.47 -12.19
C ALA A 172 -8.72 -3.99 -11.98
N ASP A 173 -7.51 -4.56 -11.96
CA ASP A 173 -7.28 -5.98 -11.70
C ASP A 173 -7.75 -6.36 -10.28
N ALA A 174 -7.48 -5.53 -9.26
CA ALA A 174 -7.94 -5.75 -7.90
C ALA A 174 -9.47 -5.68 -7.76
N GLU A 175 -10.13 -4.80 -8.52
CA GLU A 175 -11.60 -4.73 -8.58
C GLU A 175 -12.21 -5.95 -9.25
N ALA A 176 -11.61 -6.46 -10.34
CA ALA A 176 -12.05 -7.68 -10.99
C ALA A 176 -11.94 -8.90 -10.05
N ASN A 177 -10.81 -9.02 -9.34
CA ASN A 177 -10.59 -10.08 -8.36
C ASN A 177 -11.62 -10.03 -7.21
N ARG A 178 -12.01 -8.83 -6.76
CA ARG A 178 -13.05 -8.67 -5.72
C ARG A 178 -14.39 -9.28 -6.12
N GLU A 179 -14.77 -9.17 -7.39
CA GLU A 179 -16.01 -9.75 -7.90
C GLU A 179 -15.92 -11.29 -8.01
N GLU A 180 -14.75 -11.82 -8.37
CA GLU A 180 -14.49 -13.27 -8.33
C GLU A 180 -14.53 -13.82 -6.90
N ASP A 181 -13.88 -13.12 -5.95
CA ASP A 181 -13.91 -13.46 -4.52
C ASP A 181 -15.34 -13.46 -3.97
N LYS A 182 -16.16 -12.51 -4.40
CA LYS A 182 -17.58 -12.44 -4.01
C LYS A 182 -18.37 -13.64 -4.55
N LYS A 183 -18.19 -14.00 -5.83
CA LYS A 183 -18.85 -15.19 -6.42
C LYS A 183 -18.42 -16.47 -5.72
N PHE A 184 -17.13 -16.59 -5.40
CA PHE A 184 -16.62 -17.71 -4.62
C PHE A 184 -17.25 -17.77 -3.22
N HIS A 185 -17.34 -16.62 -2.53
CA HIS A 185 -17.99 -16.54 -1.22
C HIS A 185 -19.47 -16.95 -1.28
N GLU A 186 -20.21 -16.47 -2.27
CA GLU A 186 -21.61 -16.83 -2.51
C GLU A 186 -21.78 -18.33 -2.82
N LEU A 187 -20.87 -18.93 -3.60
CA LEU A 187 -20.87 -20.36 -3.88
C LEU A 187 -20.62 -21.17 -2.60
N VAL A 188 -19.65 -20.77 -1.78
CA VAL A 188 -19.36 -21.41 -0.49
C VAL A 188 -20.55 -21.28 0.46
N GLN A 189 -21.22 -20.13 0.49
CA GLN A 189 -22.43 -19.93 1.28
C GLN A 189 -23.57 -20.86 0.83
N ALA A 190 -23.80 -20.99 -0.47
CA ALA A 190 -24.80 -21.91 -1.03
C ALA A 190 -24.48 -23.38 -0.68
N ARG A 191 -23.21 -23.79 -0.75
CA ARG A 191 -22.76 -25.12 -0.30
C ARG A 191 -23.01 -25.34 1.18
N ASN A 192 -22.70 -24.37 2.04
CA ASN A 192 -22.93 -24.49 3.48
C ASN A 192 -24.42 -24.60 3.83
N GLN A 193 -25.28 -23.86 3.13
CA GLN A 193 -26.74 -23.98 3.29
C GLN A 193 -27.23 -25.37 2.86
N ALA A 194 -26.75 -25.87 1.71
CA ALA A 194 -27.08 -27.20 1.21
C ALA A 194 -26.62 -28.31 2.17
N ASP A 195 -25.41 -28.22 2.72
CA ASP A 195 -24.87 -29.19 3.68
C ASP A 195 -25.69 -29.23 4.97
N GLY A 196 -26.04 -28.05 5.50
CA GLY A 196 -26.93 -27.93 6.66
C GLY A 196 -28.30 -28.56 6.42
N LEU A 197 -28.89 -28.35 5.24
CA LEU A 197 -30.16 -28.94 4.86
C LEU A 197 -30.06 -30.47 4.70
N ILE A 198 -29.00 -30.98 4.08
CA ILE A 198 -28.75 -32.43 3.95
C ILE A 198 -28.70 -33.07 5.33
N HIS A 199 -27.96 -32.47 6.26
CA HIS A 199 -27.84 -32.98 7.63
C HIS A 199 -29.19 -32.97 8.36
N ALA A 200 -29.95 -31.88 8.26
CA ALA A 200 -31.27 -31.76 8.87
C ALA A 200 -32.25 -32.80 8.30
N THR A 201 -32.32 -32.96 6.98
CA THR A 201 -33.22 -33.91 6.32
C THR A 201 -32.83 -35.36 6.62
N ARG A 202 -31.54 -35.70 6.67
CA ARG A 202 -31.09 -37.05 7.12
C ARG A 202 -31.51 -37.35 8.55
N SER A 203 -31.44 -36.37 9.43
CA SER A 203 -31.89 -36.50 10.82
C SER A 203 -33.40 -36.73 10.89
N ALA A 204 -34.19 -35.95 10.13
CA ALA A 204 -35.63 -36.10 10.04
C ALA A 204 -36.07 -37.47 9.47
N ILE A 205 -35.37 -38.01 8.47
CA ILE A 205 -35.62 -39.37 7.96
C ILE A 205 -35.39 -40.41 9.06
N THR A 206 -34.35 -40.23 9.87
CA THR A 206 -34.03 -41.15 10.97
C THR A 206 -35.09 -41.11 12.07
N GLU A 207 -35.60 -39.92 12.41
CA GLU A 207 -36.58 -39.73 13.49
C GLU A 207 -38.03 -40.02 13.08
N HIS A 208 -38.42 -39.64 11.86
CA HIS A 208 -39.80 -39.67 11.38
C HIS A 208 -40.05 -40.67 10.26
N GLY A 209 -39.02 -41.25 9.65
CA GLY A 209 -39.15 -42.16 8.49
C GLY A 209 -40.03 -43.38 8.73
N SER A 210 -40.13 -43.88 9.96
CA SER A 210 -41.03 -44.99 10.30
C SER A 210 -42.54 -44.64 10.20
N LYS A 211 -42.88 -43.35 10.12
CA LYS A 211 -44.26 -42.84 10.05
C LYS A 211 -44.68 -42.40 8.64
N VAL A 212 -43.78 -42.46 7.67
CA VAL A 212 -43.98 -41.96 6.31
C VAL A 212 -43.90 -43.13 5.31
N GLY A 213 -44.66 -43.06 4.21
CA GLY A 213 -44.66 -44.10 3.18
C GLY A 213 -43.32 -44.20 2.42
N GLY A 214 -42.91 -45.42 2.06
CA GLY A 214 -41.64 -45.69 1.38
C GLY A 214 -41.43 -44.91 0.07
N ASP A 215 -42.51 -44.61 -0.65
CA ASP A 215 -42.46 -43.79 -1.87
C ASP A 215 -42.02 -42.33 -1.61
N VAL A 216 -42.32 -41.80 -0.42
CA VAL A 216 -41.90 -40.44 -0.02
C VAL A 216 -40.44 -40.45 0.41
N ILE A 217 -40.02 -41.47 1.18
CA ILE A 217 -38.62 -41.64 1.59
C ILE A 217 -37.71 -41.78 0.37
N GLY A 218 -38.08 -42.62 -0.60
CA GLY A 218 -37.29 -42.79 -1.82
C GLY A 218 -37.14 -41.51 -2.64
N LYS A 219 -38.16 -40.64 -2.68
CA LYS A 219 -38.06 -39.32 -3.32
C LYS A 219 -37.10 -38.39 -2.59
N VAL A 220 -37.11 -38.38 -1.26
CA VAL A 220 -36.20 -37.54 -0.47
C VAL A 220 -34.76 -38.05 -0.54
N GLU A 221 -34.52 -39.36 -0.48
CA GLU A 221 -33.19 -39.94 -0.64
C GLU A 221 -32.59 -39.66 -2.02
N SER A 222 -33.41 -39.70 -3.08
CA SER A 222 -32.98 -39.30 -4.42
C SER A 222 -32.61 -37.81 -4.47
N ALA A 223 -33.40 -36.94 -3.83
CA ALA A 223 -33.12 -35.50 -3.78
C ALA A 223 -31.84 -35.19 -2.97
N LEU A 224 -31.57 -35.96 -1.91
CA LEU A 224 -30.32 -35.87 -1.13
C LEU A 224 -29.10 -36.22 -1.98
N ALA A 225 -29.13 -37.35 -2.69
CA ALA A 225 -28.03 -37.80 -3.53
C ALA A 225 -27.74 -36.81 -4.69
N ASP A 226 -28.80 -36.24 -5.27
CA ASP A 226 -28.70 -35.20 -6.30
C ASP A 226 -28.03 -33.92 -5.78
N LEU A 227 -28.42 -33.45 -4.59
CA LEU A 227 -27.83 -32.25 -3.99
C LEU A 227 -26.36 -32.48 -3.60
N GLU A 228 -26.03 -33.65 -3.02
CA GLU A 228 -24.64 -34.03 -2.71
C GLU A 228 -23.76 -34.11 -3.96
N THR A 229 -24.32 -34.52 -5.09
CA THR A 229 -23.62 -34.55 -6.36
C THR A 229 -23.41 -33.13 -6.91
N ALA A 230 -24.45 -32.28 -6.86
CA ALA A 230 -24.37 -30.89 -7.29
C ALA A 230 -23.35 -30.08 -6.48
N MET A 231 -23.25 -30.32 -5.16
CA MET A 231 -22.29 -29.66 -4.28
C MET A 231 -20.82 -29.95 -4.60
N LYS A 232 -20.52 -31.08 -5.27
CA LYS A 232 -19.16 -31.41 -5.74
C LYS A 232 -18.72 -30.58 -6.95
N GLY A 233 -19.65 -29.92 -7.64
CA GLY A 233 -19.36 -28.99 -8.74
C GLY A 233 -19.39 -27.54 -8.30
N ASP A 234 -18.96 -26.62 -9.18
CA ASP A 234 -18.83 -25.19 -8.89
C ASP A 234 -20.00 -24.33 -9.42
N ASP A 235 -21.14 -24.96 -9.71
CA ASP A 235 -22.34 -24.28 -10.22
C ASP A 235 -23.30 -23.92 -9.08
N LYS A 236 -23.24 -22.65 -8.65
CA LYS A 236 -24.13 -22.09 -7.62
C LYS A 236 -25.61 -22.27 -8.00
N GLY A 237 -25.97 -22.07 -9.26
CA GLY A 237 -27.37 -22.15 -9.70
C GLY A 237 -27.92 -23.57 -9.59
N GLN A 238 -27.09 -24.57 -9.90
CA GLN A 238 -27.46 -25.98 -9.70
C GLN A 238 -27.59 -26.34 -8.22
N ILE A 239 -26.67 -25.88 -7.38
CA ILE A 239 -26.74 -26.12 -5.93
C ILE A 239 -28.03 -25.51 -5.38
N GLU A 240 -28.34 -24.25 -5.67
CA GLU A 240 -29.57 -23.60 -5.20
C GLU A 240 -30.85 -24.28 -5.71
N ALA A 241 -30.87 -24.70 -6.97
CA ALA A 241 -32.01 -25.42 -7.54
C ALA A 241 -32.24 -26.77 -6.86
N LYS A 242 -31.17 -27.52 -6.60
CA LYS A 242 -31.24 -28.82 -5.91
C LYS A 242 -31.54 -28.65 -4.40
N THR A 243 -31.08 -27.58 -3.77
CA THR A 243 -31.45 -27.22 -2.39
C THR A 243 -32.95 -27.00 -2.29
N LYS A 244 -33.55 -26.19 -3.18
CA LYS A 244 -35.01 -25.99 -3.22
C LYS A 244 -35.78 -27.28 -3.46
N ALA A 245 -35.31 -28.13 -4.38
CA ALA A 245 -35.94 -29.42 -4.63
C ALA A 245 -35.91 -30.34 -3.40
N LEU A 246 -34.82 -30.31 -2.61
CA LEU A 246 -34.73 -31.05 -1.36
C LEU A 246 -35.65 -30.46 -0.28
N GLU A 247 -35.78 -29.14 -0.18
CA GLU A 247 -36.74 -28.49 0.72
C GLU A 247 -38.18 -28.91 0.42
N GLU A 248 -38.59 -28.86 -0.85
CA GLU A 248 -39.94 -29.25 -1.31
C GLU A 248 -40.22 -30.74 -1.04
N ALA A 249 -39.25 -31.62 -1.32
CA ALA A 249 -39.38 -33.04 -1.02
C ALA A 249 -39.42 -33.30 0.50
N GLY A 250 -38.63 -32.56 1.26
CA GLY A 250 -38.49 -32.68 2.72
C GLY A 250 -39.71 -32.18 3.50
N GLN A 251 -40.57 -31.32 2.93
CA GLN A 251 -41.82 -30.90 3.57
C GLN A 251 -42.75 -32.07 3.89
N SER A 252 -42.64 -33.18 3.17
CA SER A 252 -43.46 -34.38 3.39
C SER A 252 -42.96 -35.28 4.54
N LEU A 253 -41.82 -34.95 5.16
CA LEU A 253 -41.24 -35.67 6.30
C LEU A 253 -41.68 -35.13 7.68
N TYR A 254 -42.23 -33.91 7.70
CA TYR A 254 -42.73 -33.22 8.89
C TYR A 254 -44.27 -33.17 8.86
#